data_AF-A0A1J3HZR1-F1
#
_entry.id   AF-A0A1J3HZR1-F1
#
_cell.length_a   1.000
_cell.length_b   1.000
_cell.length_c   1.000
_cell.angle_alpha   90.00
_cell.angle_beta   90.00
_cell.angle_gamma   90.00
#
_symmetry.space_group_name_H-M   'P 1'
#
loop_
_entity.id
_entity.type
_entity.pdbx_description
1 polymer ?
#
loop_
_entity_poly.entity_id
_entity_poly.type
_entity_poly.pdbx_seq_one_letter_code
_entity_poly.pdbx_strand_id
1 'polypeptide(L)'
;SKNRIFFGKEAAAAARKQCMGFMMKDSRICLMKFDLQGIRTKGELVYPCIKQVSNLDQIKISNVFQCSGLLLCVLEDMSRLLVWNPYLGQTRWIEPRNKFEVGDRYALGYGYDDKKNRNPKILRIFYEYGPNSSSRVSKLEIYDFSLNSWKVFDDVTPTDWDIWAHQRSVSLKGNAYFPAQKMIEKRRVGGFLICFDFTRESFGPLLPLPF
;
A
#
# COMPACT_ATOMS: atom_id res chain seq x y z
N SER A 1 18.78 2.45 -5.10
CA SER A 1 17.79 1.41 -4.74
C SER A 1 17.68 1.34 -3.22
N LYS A 2 16.52 1.67 -2.61
CA LYS A 2 16.29 1.59 -1.15
C LYS A 2 15.58 0.26 -0.84
N ASN A 3 16.24 -0.63 -0.11
CA ASN A 3 15.66 -1.88 0.39
C ASN A 3 14.52 -1.59 1.38
N ARG A 4 13.37 -2.28 1.27
CA ARG A 4 12.18 -2.04 2.13
C ARG A 4 11.47 -3.35 2.50
N ILE A 5 11.21 -3.55 3.79
CA ILE A 5 10.74 -4.81 4.39
C ILE A 5 9.25 -4.69 4.76
N PHE A 6 8.46 -5.74 4.51
CA PHE A 6 7.02 -5.87 4.76
C PHE A 6 6.75 -7.17 5.52
N PHE A 7 6.01 -7.13 6.63
CA PHE A 7 5.86 -8.29 7.53
C PHE A 7 4.49 -8.97 7.42
N GLY A 8 4.48 -10.30 7.41
CA GLY A 8 3.28 -11.12 7.67
C GLY A 8 3.18 -11.48 9.15
N LYS A 9 1.97 -11.65 9.68
CA LYS A 9 1.73 -12.06 11.07
C LYS A 9 2.14 -13.53 11.25
N GLU A 10 2.99 -13.83 12.22
CA GLU A 10 3.42 -15.19 12.54
C GLU A 10 2.54 -15.82 13.64
N ALA A 11 2.28 -17.12 13.48
CA ALA A 11 1.53 -17.94 14.42
C ALA A 11 2.29 -18.10 15.75
N ALA A 12 1.61 -17.82 16.86
CA ALA A 12 2.17 -17.94 18.19
C ALA A 12 2.17 -19.40 18.65
N ALA A 13 3.31 -20.06 18.59
CA ALA A 13 3.63 -21.23 19.43
C ALA A 13 5.15 -21.34 19.59
N ALA A 14 5.64 -21.09 20.82
CA ALA A 14 6.91 -21.43 21.47
C ALA A 14 8.21 -21.78 20.66
N ALA A 15 8.35 -21.37 19.40
CA ALA A 15 9.54 -21.54 18.57
C ALA A 15 10.27 -20.20 18.43
N ARG A 16 11.57 -20.24 18.12
CA ARG A 16 12.40 -19.06 17.78
C ARG A 16 11.59 -18.04 16.95
N LYS A 17 11.53 -16.78 17.38
CA LYS A 17 10.73 -15.73 16.72
C LYS A 17 11.34 -15.38 15.35
N GLN A 18 11.04 -16.18 14.33
CA GLN A 18 11.56 -16.05 12.97
C GLN A 18 10.65 -15.15 12.12
N CYS A 19 10.88 -13.85 12.12
CA CYS A 19 10.08 -12.98 11.28
C CYS A 19 10.28 -13.28 9.78
N MET A 20 9.18 -13.63 9.11
CA MET A 20 9.10 -13.75 7.66
C MET A 20 8.37 -12.54 7.07
N GLY A 21 8.93 -12.01 5.99
CA GLY A 21 8.40 -10.85 5.30
C GLY A 21 8.77 -10.83 3.84
N PHE A 22 8.12 -9.96 3.09
CA PHE A 22 8.52 -9.65 1.73
C PHE A 22 9.32 -8.37 1.73
N MET A 23 10.25 -8.22 0.80
CA MET A 23 10.94 -6.96 0.58
C MET A 23 11.09 -6.71 -0.91
N MET A 24 11.21 -5.45 -1.29
CA MET A 24 11.59 -5.10 -2.65
C MET A 24 13.10 -4.85 -2.71
N LYS A 25 13.75 -5.48 -3.68
CA LYS A 25 15.16 -5.29 -4.02
C LYS A 25 15.29 -5.31 -5.55
N ASP A 26 15.90 -4.28 -6.12
CA ASP A 26 16.18 -4.16 -7.56
C ASP A 26 14.95 -4.46 -8.43
N SER A 27 13.82 -3.86 -8.04
CA SER A 27 12.51 -3.96 -8.70
C SER A 27 11.90 -5.36 -8.71
N ARG A 28 12.36 -6.23 -7.80
CA ARG A 28 11.88 -7.60 -7.61
C ARG A 28 11.43 -7.80 -6.18
N ILE A 29 10.52 -8.76 -5.98
CA ILE A 29 10.10 -9.18 -4.65
C ILE A 29 11.02 -10.29 -4.16
N CYS A 30 11.52 -10.12 -2.95
CA CYS A 30 12.28 -11.13 -2.22
C CYS A 30 11.54 -11.51 -0.94
N LEU A 31 11.59 -12.79 -0.61
CA LEU A 31 11.28 -13.27 0.73
C LEU A 31 12.48 -12.99 1.64
N MET A 32 12.22 -12.33 2.75
CA MET A 32 13.19 -12.05 3.80
C MET A 32 12.81 -12.85 5.04
N LYS A 33 13.77 -13.58 5.60
CA LYS A 33 13.63 -14.27 6.89
C LYS A 33 14.72 -13.76 7.84
N PHE A 34 14.38 -13.42 9.07
CA PHE A 34 15.38 -13.12 10.09
C PHE A 34 14.92 -13.52 11.49
N ASP A 35 15.88 -13.86 12.35
CA ASP A 35 15.64 -14.29 13.72
C ASP A 35 15.85 -13.12 14.69
N LEU A 36 14.79 -12.73 15.40
CA LEU A 36 14.85 -11.65 16.39
C LEU A 36 15.60 -12.06 17.67
N GLN A 37 15.72 -13.36 17.98
CA GLN A 37 16.36 -13.81 19.21
C GLN A 37 17.88 -13.82 19.14
N GLY A 38 18.47 -14.07 17.96
CA GLY A 38 19.92 -14.05 17.77
C GLY A 38 20.56 -12.72 18.17
N ILE A 39 19.85 -11.60 17.92
CA ILE A 39 20.28 -10.24 18.26
C ILE A 39 20.42 -10.06 19.79
N ARG A 40 19.53 -10.68 20.58
CA ARG A 40 19.50 -10.50 22.05
C ARG A 40 20.46 -11.39 22.80
N THR A 41 20.92 -12.48 22.18
CA THR A 41 21.62 -13.57 22.90
C THR A 41 23.10 -13.65 22.61
N LYS A 42 23.62 -13.07 21.51
CA LYS A 42 25.02 -13.28 21.12
C LYS A 42 25.81 -12.06 20.69
N GLY A 43 25.22 -10.87 20.55
CA GLY A 43 25.95 -9.69 20.06
C GLY A 43 26.49 -9.84 18.61
N GLU A 44 26.16 -10.93 17.92
CA GLU A 44 26.53 -11.17 16.53
C GLU A 44 25.53 -10.52 15.57
N LEU A 45 26.04 -9.98 14.45
CA LEU A 45 25.23 -9.51 13.33
C LEU A 45 24.40 -10.68 12.76
N VAL A 46 23.11 -10.73 13.11
CA VAL A 46 22.18 -11.68 12.49
C VAL A 46 21.91 -11.21 11.06
N TYR A 47 22.50 -11.89 10.08
CA TYR A 47 22.25 -11.60 8.68
C TYR A 47 20.88 -12.14 8.26
N PRO A 48 20.01 -11.30 7.65
CA PRO A 48 18.75 -11.78 7.11
C PRO A 48 18.97 -12.68 5.91
N CYS A 49 18.24 -13.80 5.83
CA CYS A 49 18.20 -14.62 4.64
C CYS A 49 17.23 -13.98 3.64
N ILE A 50 17.75 -13.56 2.48
CA ILE A 50 16.98 -12.95 1.40
C ILE A 50 16.98 -13.91 0.22
N LYS A 51 15.80 -14.34 -0.21
CA LYS A 51 15.60 -15.20 -1.39
C LYS A 51 14.64 -14.52 -2.35
N GLN A 52 15.02 -14.38 -3.61
CA GLN A 52 14.12 -13.85 -4.64
C GLN A 52 12.94 -14.81 -4.84
N VAL A 53 11.74 -14.25 -5.04
CA VAL A 53 10.55 -15.03 -5.36
C VAL A 53 10.52 -15.29 -6.86
N SER A 54 10.84 -16.52 -7.26
CA SER A 54 10.94 -16.93 -8.67
C SER A 54 9.66 -16.71 -9.48
N ASN A 55 8.49 -16.84 -8.85
CA ASN A 55 7.20 -16.77 -9.53
C ASN A 55 6.90 -15.42 -10.18
N LEU A 56 7.64 -14.36 -9.84
CA LEU A 56 7.45 -13.00 -10.34
C LEU A 56 8.69 -12.48 -11.10
N ASP A 57 9.61 -13.35 -11.49
CA ASP A 57 10.91 -12.95 -12.05
C ASP A 57 10.84 -12.23 -13.39
N GLN A 58 9.77 -12.45 -14.14
CA GLN A 58 9.53 -11.82 -15.43
C GLN A 58 8.91 -10.41 -15.30
N ILE A 59 8.48 -10.03 -14.10
CA ILE A 59 7.73 -8.79 -13.85
C ILE A 59 8.61 -7.82 -13.06
N LYS A 60 8.74 -6.60 -13.56
CA LYS A 60 9.42 -5.52 -12.82
C LYS A 60 8.42 -4.70 -12.03
N ILE A 61 8.71 -4.48 -10.75
CA ILE A 61 7.79 -3.88 -9.78
C ILE A 61 8.38 -2.59 -9.24
N SER A 62 7.64 -1.49 -9.38
CA SER A 62 8.02 -0.18 -8.84
C SER A 62 7.67 -0.02 -7.36
N ASN A 63 6.49 -0.51 -6.97
CA ASN A 63 5.96 -0.37 -5.61
C ASN A 63 5.22 -1.62 -5.16
N VAL A 64 5.31 -1.91 -3.86
CA VAL A 64 4.56 -3.00 -3.21
C VAL A 64 3.83 -2.43 -1.99
N PHE A 65 2.58 -2.80 -1.84
CA PHE A 65 1.73 -2.50 -0.68
C PHE A 65 1.21 -3.81 -0.11
N GLN A 66 1.12 -3.89 1.21
CA GLN A 66 0.73 -5.12 1.90
C GLN A 66 -0.47 -4.86 2.80
N CYS A 67 -1.43 -5.77 2.76
CA CYS A 67 -2.57 -5.78 3.67
C CYS A 67 -2.95 -7.22 3.97
N SER A 68 -2.84 -7.61 5.24
CA SER A 68 -3.38 -8.89 5.75
C SER A 68 -2.98 -10.13 4.94
N GLY A 69 -1.73 -10.17 4.51
CA GLY A 69 -1.19 -11.28 3.73
C GLY A 69 -1.36 -11.17 2.22
N LEU A 70 -2.13 -10.21 1.71
CA LEU A 70 -2.16 -9.85 0.29
C LEU A 70 -1.09 -8.81 -0.03
N LEU A 71 -0.53 -8.91 -1.22
CA LEU A 71 0.41 -7.95 -1.80
C LEU A 71 -0.21 -7.31 -3.04
N LEU A 72 -0.20 -5.99 -3.11
CA LEU A 72 -0.47 -5.21 -4.30
C LEU A 72 0.86 -4.74 -4.87
N CYS A 73 1.14 -5.13 -6.12
CA CYS A 73 2.35 -4.79 -6.85
C CYS A 73 1.99 -3.86 -8.00
N VAL A 74 2.66 -2.71 -8.04
CA VAL A 74 2.57 -1.75 -9.16
C VAL A 74 3.73 -2.05 -10.10
N LEU A 75 3.44 -2.31 -11.37
CA LEU A 75 4.47 -2.58 -12.36
C LEU A 75 5.30 -1.33 -12.65
N GLU A 76 6.53 -1.49 -13.13
CA GLU A 76 7.38 -0.35 -13.54
C GLU A 76 6.87 0.36 -14.80
N ASP A 77 6.27 -0.38 -15.72
CA ASP A 77 5.73 0.15 -16.98
C ASP A 77 4.35 0.81 -16.83
N MET A 78 3.79 0.81 -15.61
CA MET A 78 2.46 1.34 -15.29
C MET A 78 1.33 0.74 -16.15
N SER A 79 1.53 -0.45 -16.71
CA SER A 79 0.53 -1.10 -17.56
C SER A 79 -0.64 -1.64 -16.73
N ARG A 80 -0.33 -2.32 -15.62
CA ARG A 80 -1.29 -3.07 -14.79
C ARG A 80 -0.88 -3.08 -13.34
N LEU A 81 -1.81 -3.47 -12.46
CA LEU A 81 -1.50 -3.87 -11.09
C LEU A 81 -1.60 -5.39 -10.97
N LEU A 82 -0.76 -5.96 -10.11
CA LEU A 82 -0.82 -7.36 -9.74
C LEU A 82 -1.17 -7.49 -8.26
N VAL A 83 -2.25 -8.20 -7.96
CA VAL A 83 -2.54 -8.63 -6.60
C VAL A 83 -2.09 -10.08 -6.43
N TRP A 84 -1.27 -10.32 -5.41
CA TRP A 84 -0.70 -11.63 -5.14
C TRP A 84 -1.03 -12.06 -3.72
N ASN A 85 -1.60 -13.25 -3.60
CA ASN A 85 -1.71 -14.00 -2.36
C ASN A 85 -0.57 -15.05 -2.32
N PRO A 86 0.55 -14.75 -1.65
CA PRO A 86 1.68 -15.68 -1.58
C PRO A 86 1.35 -16.98 -0.84
N TYR A 87 0.37 -16.98 0.07
CA TYR A 87 0.02 -18.16 0.87
C TYR A 87 -0.79 -19.19 0.07
N LEU A 88 -1.64 -18.71 -0.84
CA LEU A 88 -2.44 -19.57 -1.71
C LEU A 88 -1.83 -19.72 -3.11
N GLY A 89 -0.71 -19.04 -3.39
CA GLY A 89 -0.12 -18.98 -4.72
C GLY A 89 -0.99 -18.28 -5.77
N GLN A 90 -2.03 -17.56 -5.37
CA GLN A 90 -3.01 -16.96 -6.28
C GLN A 90 -2.57 -15.57 -6.71
N THR A 91 -2.71 -15.28 -8.01
CA THR A 91 -2.45 -13.96 -8.60
C THR A 91 -3.68 -13.44 -9.31
N ARG A 92 -3.85 -12.12 -9.35
CA ARG A 92 -4.90 -11.44 -10.10
C ARG A 92 -4.35 -10.17 -10.74
N TRP A 93 -4.55 -10.05 -12.04
CA TRP A 93 -4.25 -8.84 -12.80
C TRP A 93 -5.41 -7.86 -12.71
N ILE A 94 -5.10 -6.60 -12.43
CA ILE A 94 -6.07 -5.51 -12.38
C ILE A 94 -5.70 -4.51 -13.48
N GLU A 95 -6.59 -4.37 -14.44
CA GLU A 95 -6.47 -3.39 -15.52
C GLU A 95 -6.87 -2.00 -15.04
N PRO A 96 -6.24 -0.92 -15.55
CA PRO A 96 -6.71 0.43 -15.32
C PRO A 96 -8.05 0.67 -16.02
N ARG A 97 -8.86 1.59 -15.49
CA ARG A 97 -10.02 2.11 -16.23
C ARG A 97 -9.59 2.97 -17.42
N ASN A 98 -8.56 3.79 -17.23
CA ASN A 98 -8.01 4.69 -18.26
C ASN A 98 -6.53 4.38 -18.52
N LYS A 99 -5.64 4.86 -17.64
CA LYS A 99 -4.20 4.57 -17.61
C LYS A 99 -3.70 4.75 -16.18
N PHE A 100 -2.67 4.03 -15.78
CA PHE A 100 -1.94 4.33 -14.55
C PHE A 100 -0.79 5.30 -14.82
N GLU A 101 -0.47 6.14 -13.84
CA GLU A 101 0.62 7.10 -13.93
C GLU A 101 1.60 6.95 -12.76
N VAL A 102 2.85 7.38 -12.98
CA VAL A 102 3.93 7.35 -11.98
C VAL A 102 3.57 8.14 -10.71
N GLY A 103 2.73 9.17 -10.85
CA GLY A 103 2.25 10.00 -9.74
C GLY A 103 1.12 9.38 -8.91
N ASP A 104 0.55 8.27 -9.36
CA ASP A 104 -0.58 7.63 -8.70
C ASP A 104 -0.16 7.06 -7.34
N ARG A 105 -1.05 7.23 -6.38
CA ARG A 105 -0.89 6.71 -5.02
C ARG A 105 -1.83 5.56 -4.84
N TYR A 106 -1.32 4.46 -4.30
CA TYR A 106 -2.09 3.25 -4.08
C TYR A 106 -2.15 2.90 -2.61
N ALA A 107 -3.22 2.19 -2.24
CA ALA A 107 -3.29 1.47 -1.00
C ALA A 107 -4.11 0.19 -1.13
N LEU A 108 -3.80 -0.77 -0.28
CA LEU A 108 -4.53 -2.03 -0.19
C LEU A 108 -5.21 -2.12 1.18
N GLY A 109 -6.49 -2.47 1.16
CA GLY A 109 -7.32 -2.61 2.35
C GLY A 109 -8.42 -3.64 2.14
N TYR A 110 -9.37 -3.66 3.05
CA TYR A 110 -10.58 -4.45 2.88
C TYR A 110 -11.78 -3.73 3.48
N GLY A 111 -12.91 -3.83 2.78
CA GLY A 111 -14.23 -3.53 3.31
C GLY A 111 -15.02 -4.82 3.47
N TYR A 112 -16.34 -4.68 3.43
CA TYR A 112 -17.27 -5.80 3.41
C TYR A 112 -18.18 -5.69 2.20
N ASP A 113 -18.52 -6.83 1.60
CA ASP A 113 -19.56 -6.91 0.57
C ASP A 113 -20.97 -6.93 1.22
N ASP A 114 -22.02 -6.95 0.40
CA ASP A 114 -23.42 -6.98 0.86
C ASP A 114 -23.73 -8.23 1.71
N LYS A 115 -22.95 -9.30 1.54
CA LYS A 115 -23.06 -10.55 2.30
C LYS A 115 -22.20 -10.54 3.57
N LYS A 116 -21.61 -9.39 3.93
CA LYS A 116 -20.70 -9.19 5.06
C LYS A 116 -19.42 -10.05 4.98
N ASN A 117 -19.08 -10.54 3.79
CA ASN A 117 -17.79 -11.16 3.58
C ASN A 117 -16.73 -10.10 3.42
N ARG A 118 -15.53 -10.43 3.90
CA ARG A 118 -14.38 -9.56 3.75
C ARG A 118 -14.01 -9.42 2.29
N ASN A 119 -14.04 -8.20 1.80
CA ASN A 119 -13.81 -7.86 0.40
C ASN A 119 -12.53 -7.03 0.27
N PRO A 120 -11.45 -7.56 -0.33
CA PRO A 120 -10.27 -6.77 -0.64
C PRO A 120 -10.62 -5.58 -1.53
N LYS A 121 -9.96 -4.45 -1.30
CA LYS A 121 -10.15 -3.22 -2.09
C LYS A 121 -8.82 -2.55 -2.38
N ILE A 122 -8.67 -2.00 -3.57
CA ILE A 122 -7.52 -1.17 -3.94
C ILE A 122 -7.99 0.27 -4.02
N LEU A 123 -7.38 1.13 -3.23
CA LEU A 123 -7.53 2.58 -3.38
C LEU A 123 -6.47 3.07 -4.36
N ARG A 124 -6.90 3.90 -5.31
CA ARG A 124 -6.04 4.68 -6.20
C ARG A 124 -6.40 6.16 -6.05
N ILE A 125 -5.40 6.99 -5.79
CA ILE A 125 -5.52 8.45 -5.79
C ILE A 125 -4.63 8.97 -6.90
N PHE A 126 -5.18 9.80 -7.78
CA PHE A 126 -4.48 10.34 -8.94
C PHE A 126 -4.89 11.79 -9.15
N TYR A 127 -4.15 12.52 -9.97
CA TYR A 127 -4.40 13.93 -10.23
C TYR A 127 -4.76 14.12 -11.69
N GLU A 128 -5.86 14.82 -11.96
CA GLU A 128 -6.23 15.25 -13.30
C GLU A 128 -6.09 16.78 -13.42
N TYR A 129 -5.75 17.24 -14.62
CA TYR A 129 -5.78 18.66 -14.96
C TYR A 129 -7.22 19.03 -15.33
N GLY A 130 -7.74 20.11 -14.73
CA GLY A 130 -9.01 20.66 -15.18
C GLY A 130 -8.88 21.21 -16.62
N PRO A 131 -9.95 21.15 -17.43
CA PRO A 131 -9.90 21.57 -18.84
C PRO A 131 -9.40 23.00 -19.05
N ASN A 132 -9.57 23.89 -18.05
CA ASN A 132 -9.21 25.31 -18.12
C ASN A 132 -8.39 25.81 -16.91
N SER A 133 -7.76 24.92 -16.13
CA SER A 133 -7.04 25.33 -14.91
C SER A 133 -5.64 24.73 -14.80
N SER A 134 -4.71 25.53 -14.29
CA SER A 134 -3.38 25.07 -13.85
C SER A 134 -3.43 24.28 -12.53
N SER A 135 -4.62 24.14 -11.93
CA SER A 135 -4.85 23.44 -10.68
C SER A 135 -5.11 21.95 -10.91
N ARG A 136 -4.32 21.10 -10.26
CA ARG A 136 -4.56 19.65 -10.20
C ARG A 136 -5.72 19.36 -9.27
N VAL A 137 -6.72 18.62 -9.76
CA VAL A 137 -7.80 18.08 -8.92
C VAL A 137 -7.42 16.63 -8.58
N SER A 138 -7.40 16.29 -7.30
CA SER A 138 -7.17 14.90 -6.90
C SER A 138 -8.47 14.12 -7.03
N LYS A 139 -8.42 13.04 -7.80
CA LYS A 139 -9.48 12.07 -7.95
C LYS A 139 -9.16 10.80 -7.19
N LEU A 140 -10.22 10.10 -6.83
CA LEU A 140 -10.14 8.87 -6.08
C LEU A 140 -10.94 7.78 -6.78
N GLU A 141 -10.33 6.61 -6.92
CA GLU A 141 -10.97 5.42 -7.45
C GLU A 141 -10.72 4.25 -6.52
N ILE A 142 -11.71 3.38 -6.36
CA ILE A 142 -11.62 2.17 -5.56
C ILE A 142 -11.94 0.97 -6.44
N TYR A 143 -11.01 0.03 -6.55
CA TYR A 143 -11.30 -1.26 -7.16
C TYR A 143 -11.95 -2.18 -6.13
N ASP A 144 -13.16 -2.63 -6.43
CA ASP A 144 -13.91 -3.56 -5.60
C ASP A 144 -13.79 -4.98 -6.16
N PHE A 145 -13.26 -5.92 -5.37
CA PHE A 145 -13.02 -7.28 -5.83
C PHE A 145 -14.30 -8.12 -5.98
N SER A 146 -15.33 -7.80 -5.20
CA SER A 146 -16.63 -8.46 -5.27
C SER A 146 -17.40 -8.06 -6.53
N LEU A 147 -17.27 -6.79 -6.95
CA LEU A 147 -17.88 -6.25 -8.16
C LEU A 147 -16.97 -6.37 -9.39
N ASN A 148 -15.71 -6.73 -9.20
CA ASN A 148 -14.69 -6.83 -10.24
C ASN A 148 -14.58 -5.54 -11.09
N SER A 149 -14.74 -4.38 -10.47
CA SER A 149 -14.83 -3.09 -11.18
C SER A 149 -14.28 -1.92 -10.35
N TRP A 150 -13.95 -0.84 -11.04
CA TRP A 150 -13.53 0.43 -10.44
C TRP A 150 -14.75 1.31 -10.15
N LYS A 151 -14.84 1.81 -8.92
CA LYS A 151 -15.78 2.85 -8.49
C LYS A 151 -15.05 4.19 -8.42
N VAL A 152 -15.59 5.23 -9.08
CA VAL A 152 -14.98 6.57 -9.17
C VAL A 152 -15.64 7.52 -8.18
N PHE A 153 -14.83 8.39 -7.58
CA PHE A 153 -15.28 9.46 -6.68
C PHE A 153 -14.64 10.78 -7.15
N ASP A 154 -15.48 11.69 -7.62
CA ASP A 154 -15.02 12.90 -8.34
C ASP A 154 -14.66 14.09 -7.44
N ASP A 155 -14.73 13.98 -6.10
CA ASP A 155 -14.43 15.12 -5.22
C ASP A 155 -14.03 14.72 -3.78
N VAL A 156 -12.77 14.27 -3.58
CA VAL A 156 -12.36 13.66 -2.28
C VAL A 156 -11.11 14.28 -1.66
N THR A 157 -10.55 15.37 -2.20
CA THR A 157 -9.45 16.07 -1.51
C THR A 157 -9.91 17.37 -0.85
N PRO A 158 -9.99 17.40 0.48
CA PRO A 158 -10.13 18.61 1.26
C PRO A 158 -9.00 19.60 0.97
N THR A 159 -9.33 20.89 1.01
CA THR A 159 -8.41 22.01 0.74
C THR A 159 -7.37 22.22 1.84
N ASP A 160 -7.56 21.61 3.01
CA ASP A 160 -6.80 21.81 4.24
C ASP A 160 -5.71 20.76 4.48
N TRP A 161 -5.57 19.74 3.63
CA TRP A 161 -4.46 18.79 3.69
C TRP A 161 -4.07 18.19 2.34
N ASP A 162 -2.83 17.69 2.28
CA ASP A 162 -2.33 16.90 1.14
C ASP A 162 -1.50 15.72 1.64
N ILE A 163 -1.57 14.59 0.95
CA ILE A 163 -0.70 13.44 1.22
C ILE A 163 0.70 13.76 0.67
N TRP A 164 1.75 13.40 1.41
CA TRP A 164 3.12 13.72 1.00
C TRP A 164 3.50 13.03 -0.31
N ALA A 165 4.12 13.80 -1.21
CA ALA A 165 4.69 13.26 -2.44
C ALA A 165 5.71 12.15 -2.14
N HIS A 166 5.70 11.11 -2.98
CA HIS A 166 6.59 9.95 -2.91
C HIS A 166 6.49 9.09 -1.63
N GLN A 167 5.53 9.36 -0.74
CA GLN A 167 5.26 8.51 0.41
C GLN A 167 4.26 7.41 0.07
N ARG A 168 4.49 6.22 0.63
CA ARG A 168 3.62 5.06 0.45
C ARG A 168 2.65 4.95 1.61
N SER A 169 1.46 4.45 1.31
CA SER A 169 0.52 4.04 2.35
C SER A 169 1.02 2.82 3.12
N VAL A 170 0.52 2.68 4.34
CA VAL A 170 0.66 1.47 5.15
C VAL A 170 -0.73 0.97 5.54
N SER A 171 -0.93 -0.35 5.53
CA SER A 171 -2.21 -0.93 5.93
C SER A 171 -2.17 -1.38 7.38
N LEU A 172 -3.18 -1.00 8.17
CA LEU A 172 -3.36 -1.46 9.53
C LEU A 172 -4.84 -1.76 9.77
N LYS A 173 -5.13 -2.99 10.21
CA LYS A 173 -6.50 -3.49 10.46
C LYS A 173 -7.46 -3.26 9.28
N GLY A 174 -6.95 -3.32 8.05
CA GLY A 174 -7.74 -3.18 6.83
C GLY A 174 -7.88 -1.79 6.28
N ASN A 175 -7.45 -0.78 7.04
CA ASN A 175 -7.46 0.60 6.62
C ASN A 175 -6.08 1.07 6.21
N ALA A 176 -6.02 2.06 5.33
CA ALA A 176 -4.77 2.60 4.82
C ALA A 176 -4.44 3.92 5.49
N TYR A 177 -3.19 4.08 5.92
CA TYR A 177 -2.68 5.28 6.54
C TYR A 177 -1.64 5.91 5.64
N PHE A 178 -1.72 7.22 5.48
CA PHE A 178 -0.84 8.00 4.63
C PHE A 178 -0.19 9.12 5.45
N PRO A 179 1.11 9.37 5.29
CA PRO A 179 1.72 10.62 5.73
C PRO A 179 1.10 11.80 4.97
N ALA A 180 0.63 12.78 5.71
CA ALA A 180 -0.03 13.97 5.19
C ALA A 180 0.54 15.24 5.81
N GLN A 181 0.33 16.37 5.14
CA GLN A 181 0.58 17.71 5.65
C GLN A 181 -0.72 18.48 5.75
N LYS A 182 -0.87 19.23 6.84
CA LYS A 182 -1.93 20.24 6.95
C LYS A 182 -1.50 21.52 6.25
N MET A 183 -2.43 22.10 5.50
CA MET A 183 -2.26 23.32 4.71
C MET A 183 -3.22 24.40 5.25
N ILE A 184 -2.70 25.58 5.56
CA ILE A 184 -3.50 26.78 5.89
C ILE A 184 -3.00 27.89 4.97
N GLU A 185 -3.89 28.55 4.22
CA GLU A 185 -3.52 29.60 3.25
C GLU A 185 -2.36 29.20 2.32
N LYS A 186 -2.36 27.95 1.85
CA LYS A 186 -1.31 27.34 1.02
C LYS A 186 0.07 27.20 1.70
N ARG A 187 0.16 27.38 3.02
CA ARG A 187 1.37 27.14 3.82
C ARG A 187 1.26 25.84 4.59
N ARG A 188 2.37 25.09 4.66
CA ARG A 188 2.47 23.86 5.46
C ARG A 188 2.56 24.21 6.94
N VAL A 189 1.66 23.65 7.74
CA VAL A 189 1.56 23.94 9.19
C VAL A 189 2.04 22.78 10.05
N GLY A 190 1.91 21.54 9.58
CA GLY A 190 2.33 20.38 10.35
C GLY A 190 2.26 19.07 9.57
N GLY A 191 2.93 18.04 10.10
CA GLY A 191 2.84 16.66 9.62
C GLY A 191 1.80 15.86 10.39
N PHE A 192 1.02 15.06 9.67
CA PHE A 192 -0.08 14.27 10.19
C PHE A 192 -0.08 12.88 9.52
N LEU A 193 -0.87 11.96 10.07
CA LEU A 193 -1.35 10.79 9.35
C LEU A 193 -2.81 11.00 8.96
N ILE A 194 -3.20 10.47 7.82
CA ILE A 194 -4.61 10.39 7.44
C ILE A 194 -4.98 8.95 7.14
N CYS A 195 -6.12 8.52 7.67
CA CYS A 195 -6.65 7.19 7.49
C CYS A 195 -7.72 7.20 6.39
N PHE A 196 -7.59 6.30 5.41
CA PHE A 196 -8.68 5.92 4.54
C PHE A 196 -9.36 4.68 5.09
N ASP A 197 -10.64 4.83 5.43
CA ASP A 197 -11.50 3.74 5.91
C ASP A 197 -12.13 3.04 4.71
N PHE A 198 -11.76 1.78 4.45
CA PHE A 198 -12.29 1.01 3.31
C PHE A 198 -13.70 0.50 3.53
N THR A 199 -14.19 0.47 4.77
CA THR A 199 -15.58 0.12 5.09
C THR A 199 -16.48 1.31 4.81
N ARG A 200 -16.04 2.52 5.16
CA ARG A 200 -16.78 3.78 4.92
C ARG A 200 -16.44 4.46 3.60
N GLU A 201 -15.48 3.92 2.85
CA GLU A 201 -14.95 4.46 1.59
C GLU A 201 -14.63 5.97 1.66
N SER A 202 -14.03 6.41 2.76
CA SER A 202 -13.78 7.83 3.04
C SER A 202 -12.55 8.07 3.90
N PHE A 203 -11.97 9.27 3.80
CA PHE A 203 -10.92 9.71 4.69
C PHE A 203 -11.48 10.12 6.06
N GLY A 204 -10.78 9.74 7.12
CA GLY A 204 -11.01 10.22 8.47
C GLY A 204 -10.32 11.56 8.75
N PRO A 205 -10.36 12.03 10.02
CA PRO A 205 -9.68 13.25 10.43
C PRO A 205 -8.15 13.09 10.39
N LEU A 206 -7.44 14.22 10.34
CA LEU A 206 -5.99 14.26 10.50
C LEU A 206 -5.59 13.78 11.91
N LEU A 207 -4.67 12.84 11.96
CA LEU A 207 -4.12 12.27 13.18
C LEU A 207 -2.73 12.87 13.42
N PRO A 208 -2.45 13.45 14.60
CA PRO A 208 -1.12 14.00 14.90
C PRO A 208 -0.07 12.88 14.92
N LEU A 209 1.14 13.18 14.43
CA LEU A 209 2.26 12.25 14.56
C LEU A 209 2.72 12.18 16.02
N PRO A 210 3.10 10.98 16.52
CA PRO A 210 3.80 10.88 17.79
C PRO A 210 5.15 11.61 17.65
N PHE A 211 5.38 12.52 18.59
CA PHE A 211 6.51 13.44 18.72
C PHE A 211 7.90 12.80 18.57
#